data_AF-A0A4Q5T5U5-F1
#
_entry.id   AF-A0A4Q5T5U5-F1
#
_cell.length_a   1.000
_cell.length_b   1.000
_cell.length_c   1.000
_cell.angle_alpha   90.00
_cell.angle_beta   90.00
_cell.angle_gamma   90.00
#
_symmetry.space_group_name_H-M   'P 1'
#
loop_
_entity.id
_entity.type
_entity.pdbx_description
1 polymer ?
#
loop_
_entity_poly.entity_id
_entity_poly.type
_entity_poly.pdbx_seq_one_letter_code
_entity_poly.pdbx_strand_id
1 'polypeptide(L)'
;MLFRTKKFHRIFFLYWVLLGYIIAALIFWFITLNKQNQEMANLRRMEIPRTAANFNLLIEKINADSDRKTMQYTGEGATFFLIILVGAILVYRAVKKQLKISNEQQHFMMAVTHELKTPIAVAKLNLETMQKRRLEEEQQQRLLRNTLYETDRLDALCNNLLVSSQ
;
A
#
# COMPACT_ATOMS: atom_id res chain seq x y z
N MET A 1 -1.11 -21.20 4.97
CA MET A 1 -1.58 -20.15 4.03
C MET A 1 -2.46 -19.05 4.68
N LEU A 2 -3.14 -19.29 5.81
CA LEU A 2 -4.13 -18.38 6.43
C LEU A 2 -3.58 -17.14 7.19
N PHE A 3 -2.29 -17.08 7.52
CA PHE A 3 -1.72 -15.95 8.29
C PHE A 3 -1.45 -14.68 7.44
N ARG A 4 -1.27 -14.82 6.11
CA ARG A 4 -0.86 -13.71 5.23
C ARG A 4 -2.02 -12.81 4.82
N THR A 5 -3.22 -13.36 4.67
CA THR A 5 -4.44 -12.60 4.34
C THR A 5 -4.84 -11.64 5.46
N LYS A 6 -4.66 -12.04 6.74
CA LYS A 6 -5.01 -11.18 7.89
C LYS A 6 -4.17 -9.89 7.95
N LYS A 7 -2.88 -9.93 7.63
CA LYS A 7 -2.03 -8.71 7.57
C LYS A 7 -2.47 -7.78 6.43
N PHE A 8 -2.84 -8.34 5.28
CA PHE A 8 -3.34 -7.58 4.14
C PHE A 8 -4.64 -6.85 4.49
N HIS A 9 -5.62 -7.58 5.03
CA HIS A 9 -6.89 -6.99 5.47
C HIS A 9 -6.68 -5.91 6.54
N ARG A 10 -5.71 -6.08 7.45
CA ARG A 10 -5.35 -5.06 8.44
C ARG A 10 -4.81 -3.77 7.82
N ILE A 11 -3.89 -3.86 6.87
CA ILE A 11 -3.33 -2.66 6.21
C ILE A 11 -4.41 -1.91 5.44
N PHE A 12 -5.24 -2.64 4.69
CA PHE A 12 -6.36 -2.03 3.97
C PHE A 12 -7.41 -1.45 4.91
N PHE A 13 -7.71 -2.14 6.01
CA PHE A 13 -8.62 -1.63 7.04
C PHE A 13 -8.10 -0.32 7.65
N LEU A 14 -6.83 -0.29 8.07
CA LEU A 14 -6.20 0.91 8.62
C LEU A 14 -6.20 2.07 7.60
N TYR A 15 -5.91 1.77 6.34
CA TYR A 15 -5.98 2.76 5.25
C TYR A 15 -7.39 3.35 5.10
N TRP A 16 -8.43 2.52 5.07
CA TRP A 16 -9.82 2.99 4.93
C TRP A 16 -10.30 3.76 6.16
N VAL A 17 -9.91 3.33 7.37
CA VAL A 17 -10.19 4.06 8.61
C VAL A 17 -9.54 5.44 8.59
N LEU A 18 -8.27 5.53 8.22
CA LEU A 18 -7.54 6.79 8.12
C LEU A 18 -8.15 7.72 7.07
N LEU A 19 -8.45 7.20 5.88
CA LEU A 19 -9.07 7.97 4.80
C LEU A 19 -10.46 8.48 5.21
N GLY A 20 -11.27 7.62 5.83
CA GLY A 20 -12.57 8.00 6.36
C GLY A 20 -12.47 9.08 7.44
N TYR A 21 -11.49 8.98 8.34
CA TYR A 21 -11.21 10.01 9.34
C TYR A 21 -10.85 11.36 8.70
N ILE A 22 -9.97 11.37 7.70
CA ILE A 22 -9.58 12.60 7.00
C ILE A 22 -10.78 13.25 6.31
N ILE A 23 -11.64 12.47 5.65
CA ILE A 23 -12.85 12.97 5.01
C ILE A 23 -13.83 13.54 6.05
N ALA A 24 -14.04 12.82 7.16
CA ALA A 24 -14.89 13.29 8.25
C ALA A 24 -14.36 14.60 8.86
N ALA A 25 -13.04 14.71 9.06
CA ALA A 25 -12.40 15.93 9.55
C ALA A 25 -12.59 17.11 8.57
N LEU A 26 -12.48 16.88 7.27
CA LEU A 26 -12.70 17.91 6.24
C LEU A 26 -14.16 18.39 6.23
N ILE A 27 -15.12 17.46 6.33
CA ILE A 27 -16.55 17.79 6.43
C ILE A 27 -16.84 18.57 7.71
N PHE A 28 -16.33 18.11 8.85
CA PHE A 28 -16.49 18.79 10.13
C PHE A 28 -15.92 20.21 10.12
N TRP A 29 -14.73 20.37 9.54
CA TRP A 29 -14.09 21.67 9.37
C TRP A 29 -14.92 22.61 8.51
N PHE A 30 -15.46 22.11 7.38
CA PHE A 30 -16.35 22.88 6.50
C PHE A 30 -17.63 23.35 7.21
N ILE A 31 -18.29 22.44 7.94
CA ILE A 31 -19.50 22.77 8.72
C ILE A 31 -19.18 23.83 9.77
N THR A 32 -18.09 23.66 10.50
CA THR A 32 -17.65 24.59 11.55
C THR A 32 -17.40 25.98 11.00
N LEU A 33 -16.69 26.09 9.87
CA LEU A 33 -16.43 27.38 9.21
C LEU A 33 -17.70 28.06 8.72
N ASN A 34 -18.61 27.31 8.10
CA ASN A 34 -19.87 27.87 7.61
C ASN A 34 -20.73 28.37 8.78
N LYS A 35 -20.79 27.60 9.88
CA LYS A 35 -21.50 28.01 11.09
C LYS A 35 -20.89 29.29 11.69
N GLN A 36 -19.58 29.34 11.85
CA GLN A 36 -18.87 30.51 12.38
C GLN A 36 -19.07 31.74 11.50
N ASN A 37 -19.09 31.57 10.17
CA ASN A 37 -19.36 32.65 9.22
C ASN A 37 -20.77 33.25 9.41
N GLN A 38 -21.77 32.39 9.60
CA GLN A 38 -23.14 32.83 9.86
C GLN A 38 -23.30 33.50 11.22
N GLU A 39 -22.67 32.97 12.27
CA GLU A 39 -22.68 33.58 13.60
C GLU A 39 -22.05 34.98 13.58
N MET A 40 -20.91 35.15 12.89
CA MET A 40 -20.29 36.46 12.71
C MET A 40 -21.18 37.44 11.92
N ALA A 41 -21.88 36.96 10.89
CA ALA A 41 -22.84 37.77 10.15
C ALA A 41 -24.03 38.17 11.04
N ASN A 42 -24.50 37.29 11.93
CA ASN A 42 -25.56 37.59 12.89
C ASN A 42 -25.14 38.66 13.90
N LEU A 43 -23.95 38.53 14.50
CA LEU A 43 -23.42 39.51 15.46
C LEU A 43 -23.30 40.90 14.83
N ARG A 44 -22.71 41.00 13.63
CA ARG A 44 -22.60 42.25 12.88
C ARG A 44 -23.96 42.88 12.56
N ARG A 45 -25.00 42.06 12.32
CA ARG A 45 -26.37 42.55 12.11
C ARG A 45 -26.99 43.13 13.38
N MET A 46 -26.68 42.58 14.55
CA MET A 46 -27.20 43.07 15.83
C MET A 46 -26.60 44.41 16.26
N GLU A 47 -25.37 44.70 15.82
CA GLU A 47 -24.67 45.96 16.13
C GLU A 47 -25.20 47.17 15.34
N ILE A 48 -25.93 46.96 14.24
CA ILE A 48 -26.42 48.05 13.39
C ILE A 48 -27.73 48.64 13.96
N PRO A 49 -27.78 49.95 14.29
CA PRO A 49 -29.00 50.60 14.72
C PRO A 49 -30.05 50.57 13.62
N ARG A 50 -31.28 50.14 13.93
CA ARG A 50 -32.40 50.10 12.96
C ARG A 50 -32.81 51.47 12.41
N THR A 51 -32.38 52.54 13.07
CA THR A 51 -32.60 53.94 12.70
C THR A 51 -31.50 54.52 11.80
N ALA A 52 -30.48 53.74 11.44
CA ALA A 52 -29.43 54.20 10.53
C ALA A 52 -30.00 54.46 9.13
N ALA A 53 -29.71 55.64 8.55
CA ALA A 53 -30.16 56.02 7.20
C ALA A 53 -29.73 55.01 6.12
N ASN A 54 -28.62 54.29 6.35
CA ASN A 54 -28.04 53.31 5.44
C ASN A 54 -28.26 51.85 5.90
N PHE A 55 -29.25 51.59 6.76
CA PHE A 55 -29.50 50.27 7.36
C PHE A 55 -29.53 49.14 6.32
N ASN A 56 -30.32 49.30 5.25
CA ASN A 56 -30.48 48.28 4.21
C ASN A 56 -29.16 47.97 3.48
N LEU A 57 -28.37 49.02 3.16
CA LEU A 57 -27.08 48.87 2.48
C LEU A 57 -26.05 48.15 3.36
N LEU A 58 -26.04 48.41 4.68
CA LEU A 58 -25.15 47.74 5.63
C LEU A 58 -25.49 46.25 5.77
N ILE A 59 -26.78 45.91 5.84
CA ILE A 59 -27.25 44.52 5.90
C ILE A 59 -26.93 43.77 4.61
N GLU A 60 -27.16 44.39 3.45
CA GLU A 60 -26.82 43.81 2.14
C GLU A 60 -25.33 43.52 2.02
N LYS A 61 -24.48 44.46 2.47
CA LYS A 61 -23.03 44.26 2.51
C LYS A 61 -22.61 43.09 3.40
N ILE A 62 -23.23 42.93 4.58
CA ILE A 62 -22.94 41.80 5.49
C ILE A 62 -23.34 40.47 4.85
N ASN A 63 -24.49 40.41 4.17
CA ASN A 63 -24.94 39.21 3.48
C ASN A 63 -23.98 38.85 2.33
N ALA A 64 -23.63 39.82 1.49
CA ALA A 64 -22.67 39.62 0.39
C ALA A 64 -21.30 39.16 0.89
N ASP A 65 -20.80 39.72 2.01
CA ASP A 65 -19.55 39.29 2.64
C ASP A 65 -19.65 37.85 3.18
N SER A 66 -20.79 37.47 3.75
CA SER A 66 -21.03 36.12 4.25
C SER A 66 -21.07 35.10 3.12
N ASP A 67 -21.81 35.38 2.04
CA ASP A 67 -21.94 34.50 0.88
C ASP A 67 -20.59 34.28 0.18
N ARG A 68 -19.82 35.37 0.02
CA ARG A 68 -18.47 35.29 -0.57
C ARG A 68 -17.53 34.40 0.26
N LYS A 69 -17.60 34.47 1.59
CA LYS A 69 -16.81 33.59 2.47
C LYS A 69 -17.22 32.13 2.34
N THR A 70 -18.51 31.84 2.26
CA THR A 70 -19.01 30.48 2.03
C THR A 70 -18.51 29.93 0.70
N MET A 71 -18.51 30.74 -0.37
CA MET A 71 -17.94 30.36 -1.66
C MET A 71 -16.44 30.09 -1.57
N GLN A 72 -15.68 30.93 -0.84
CA GLN A 72 -14.25 30.75 -0.63
C GLN A 72 -13.96 29.42 0.08
N TYR A 73 -14.62 29.14 1.21
CA TYR A 73 -14.42 27.89 1.96
C TYR A 73 -14.80 26.66 1.15
N THR A 74 -15.80 26.77 0.26
CA THR A 74 -16.18 25.69 -0.66
C THR A 74 -15.06 25.41 -1.67
N GLY A 75 -14.44 26.45 -2.23
CA GLY A 75 -13.29 26.31 -3.14
C GLY A 75 -12.05 25.72 -2.47
N GLU A 76 -11.72 26.18 -1.25
CA GLU A 76 -10.63 25.62 -0.45
C GLU A 76 -10.88 24.15 -0.09
N GLY A 77 -12.09 23.82 0.37
CA GLY A 77 -12.51 22.46 0.66
C GLY A 77 -12.43 21.53 -0.56
N ALA A 78 -12.86 22.00 -1.73
CA ALA A 78 -12.76 21.25 -2.98
C ALA A 78 -11.29 21.00 -3.39
N THR A 79 -10.41 21.97 -3.18
CA THR A 79 -8.98 21.84 -3.45
C THR A 79 -8.35 20.78 -2.55
N PHE A 80 -8.60 20.85 -1.23
CA PHE A 80 -8.10 19.82 -0.30
C PHE A 80 -8.68 18.45 -0.61
N PHE A 81 -9.97 18.36 -0.93
CA PHE A 81 -10.61 17.11 -1.32
C PHE A 81 -9.94 16.48 -2.55
N LEU A 82 -9.65 17.27 -3.60
CA LEU A 82 -8.93 16.79 -4.78
C LEU A 82 -7.53 16.28 -4.44
N ILE A 83 -6.76 17.01 -3.62
CA ILE A 83 -5.42 16.60 -3.19
C ILE A 83 -5.50 15.28 -2.41
N ILE A 84 -6.44 15.14 -1.48
CA ILE A 84 -6.65 13.92 -0.69
C ILE A 84 -7.01 12.76 -1.62
N LEU A 85 -7.88 12.97 -2.61
CA LEU A 85 -8.31 11.94 -3.56
C LEU A 85 -7.13 11.46 -4.42
N VAL A 86 -6.35 12.38 -4.98
CA VAL A 86 -5.14 12.03 -5.75
C VAL A 86 -4.13 11.28 -4.87
N GLY A 87 -3.87 11.77 -3.66
CA GLY A 87 -2.97 11.11 -2.70
C GLY A 87 -3.45 9.70 -2.35
N ALA A 88 -4.74 9.53 -2.08
CA ALA A 88 -5.37 8.24 -1.80
C ALA A 88 -5.17 7.25 -2.96
N ILE A 89 -5.41 7.68 -4.21
CA ILE A 89 -5.20 6.84 -5.40
C ILE A 89 -3.72 6.42 -5.52
N LEU A 90 -2.79 7.36 -5.37
CA LEU A 90 -1.36 7.08 -5.49
C LEU A 90 -0.89 6.08 -4.43
N VAL A 91 -1.27 6.29 -3.16
CA VAL A 91 -0.95 5.39 -2.06
C VAL A 91 -1.54 4.00 -2.30
N TYR A 92 -2.82 3.91 -2.69
CA TYR A 92 -3.47 2.64 -2.99
C TYR A 92 -2.73 1.87 -4.09
N ARG A 93 -2.35 2.55 -5.18
CA ARG A 93 -1.60 1.95 -6.30
C ARG A 93 -0.21 1.48 -5.85
N ALA A 94 0.50 2.30 -5.08
CA ALA A 94 1.83 1.97 -4.57
C ALA A 94 1.80 0.74 -3.66
N VAL A 95 0.88 0.71 -2.69
CA VAL A 95 0.70 -0.42 -1.77
C VAL A 95 0.35 -1.70 -2.53
N LYS A 96 -0.60 -1.63 -3.47
CA LYS A 96 -0.99 -2.79 -4.30
C LYS A 96 0.19 -3.33 -5.13
N LYS A 97 0.97 -2.44 -5.75
CA LYS A 97 2.18 -2.81 -6.52
C LYS A 97 3.22 -3.48 -5.63
N GLN A 98 3.53 -2.89 -4.48
CA GLN A 98 4.52 -3.43 -3.54
C GLN A 98 4.13 -4.82 -3.05
N LEU A 99 2.85 -5.04 -2.77
CA LEU A 99 2.36 -6.33 -2.32
C LEU A 99 2.39 -7.40 -3.40
N LYS A 100 2.14 -7.03 -4.66
CA LYS A 100 2.29 -7.94 -5.80
C LYS A 100 3.75 -8.40 -5.93
N ILE A 101 4.69 -7.46 -5.93
CA ILE A 101 6.13 -7.74 -6.00
C ILE A 101 6.58 -8.62 -4.84
N SER A 102 6.15 -8.30 -3.62
CA SER A 102 6.50 -9.09 -2.43
C SER A 102 5.98 -10.54 -2.51
N ASN A 103 4.79 -10.75 -3.06
CA ASN A 103 4.26 -12.09 -3.29
C ASN A 103 5.08 -12.85 -4.34
N GLU A 104 5.43 -12.20 -5.45
CA GLU A 104 6.25 -12.80 -6.52
C GLU A 104 7.64 -13.19 -6.00
N GLN A 105 8.30 -12.32 -5.24
CA GLN A 105 9.58 -12.62 -4.59
C GLN A 105 9.48 -13.82 -3.64
N GLN A 106 8.38 -13.93 -2.88
CA GLN A 106 8.19 -15.08 -2.00
C GLN A 106 8.00 -16.38 -2.79
N HIS A 107 7.22 -16.36 -3.89
CA HIS A 107 7.04 -17.53 -4.75
C HIS A 107 8.35 -17.94 -5.42
N PHE A 108 9.11 -16.97 -5.92
CA PHE A 108 10.45 -17.20 -6.46
C PHE A 108 11.35 -17.86 -5.41
N MET A 109 11.48 -17.27 -4.22
CA MET A 109 12.33 -17.82 -3.16
C MET A 109 11.95 -19.27 -2.79
N MET A 110 10.65 -19.56 -2.74
CA MET A 110 10.15 -20.92 -2.48
C MET A 110 10.52 -21.90 -3.59
N ALA A 111 10.32 -21.51 -4.85
CA ALA A 111 10.67 -22.32 -6.02
C ALA A 111 12.18 -22.57 -6.08
N VAL A 112 12.98 -21.52 -5.94
CA VAL A 112 14.46 -21.59 -5.92
C VAL A 112 14.94 -22.54 -4.84
N THR A 113 14.42 -22.42 -3.62
CA THR A 113 14.81 -23.31 -2.52
C THR A 113 14.49 -24.77 -2.82
N HIS A 114 13.33 -25.03 -3.45
CA HIS A 114 12.92 -26.39 -3.80
C HIS A 114 13.79 -26.98 -4.92
N GLU A 115 14.02 -26.21 -5.98
CA GLU A 115 14.85 -26.61 -7.12
C GLU A 115 16.32 -26.82 -6.72
N LEU A 116 16.84 -26.07 -5.74
CA LEU A 116 18.21 -26.27 -5.22
C LEU A 116 18.31 -27.42 -4.23
N LYS A 117 17.33 -27.61 -3.33
CA LYS A 117 17.40 -28.68 -2.31
C LYS A 117 17.32 -30.09 -2.91
N THR A 118 16.57 -30.25 -3.99
CA THR A 118 16.35 -31.55 -4.64
C THR A 118 17.65 -32.20 -5.15
N PRO A 119 18.46 -31.55 -6.02
CA PRO A 119 19.73 -32.13 -6.49
C PRO A 119 20.71 -32.38 -5.34
N ILE A 120 20.76 -31.49 -4.33
CA ILE A 120 21.59 -31.70 -3.12
C ILE A 120 21.18 -32.97 -2.37
N ALA A 121 19.88 -33.19 -2.20
CA ALA A 121 19.36 -34.38 -1.51
C ALA A 121 19.69 -35.67 -2.30
N VAL A 122 19.57 -35.64 -3.63
CA VAL A 122 19.91 -36.78 -4.49
C VAL A 122 21.42 -37.08 -4.45
N ALA A 123 22.26 -36.06 -4.60
CA ALA A 123 23.71 -36.20 -4.49
C ALA A 123 24.12 -36.79 -3.13
N LYS A 124 23.55 -36.25 -2.05
CA LYS A 124 23.79 -36.75 -0.69
C LYS A 124 23.37 -38.21 -0.53
N LEU A 125 22.19 -38.59 -1.02
CA LEU A 125 21.69 -39.97 -0.96
C LEU A 125 22.60 -40.95 -1.72
N ASN A 126 23.06 -40.57 -2.91
CA ASN A 126 23.99 -41.39 -3.70
C ASN A 126 25.32 -41.61 -2.95
N LEU A 127 25.89 -40.53 -2.39
CA LEU A 127 27.12 -40.58 -1.61
C LEU A 127 26.95 -41.43 -0.34
N GLU A 128 25.85 -41.25 0.40
CA GLU A 128 25.54 -42.06 1.59
C GLU A 128 25.36 -43.54 1.24
N THR A 129 24.76 -43.85 0.09
CA THR A 129 24.57 -45.23 -0.37
C THR A 129 25.92 -45.90 -0.64
N MET A 130 26.82 -45.21 -1.34
CA MET A 130 28.19 -45.70 -1.58
C MET A 130 28.99 -45.86 -0.28
N GLN A 131 28.74 -45.02 0.73
CA GLN A 131 29.42 -45.13 2.02
C GLN A 131 28.90 -46.30 2.88
N LYS A 132 27.59 -46.57 2.84
CA LYS A 132 26.92 -47.53 3.75
C LYS A 132 26.77 -48.94 3.18
N ARG A 133 26.88 -49.12 1.86
CA ARG A 133 26.63 -50.40 1.18
C ARG A 133 27.90 -50.86 0.44
N ARG A 134 28.15 -52.18 0.44
CA ARG A 134 29.07 -52.79 -0.51
C ARG A 134 28.32 -52.95 -1.84
N LEU A 135 28.78 -52.24 -2.86
CA LEU A 135 28.19 -52.22 -4.19
C LEU A 135 29.17 -52.86 -5.18
N GLU A 136 28.65 -53.43 -6.25
CA GLU A 136 29.46 -53.82 -7.40
C GLU A 136 30.03 -52.57 -8.08
N GLU A 137 31.20 -52.70 -8.71
CA GLU A 137 31.89 -51.56 -9.34
C GLU A 137 31.00 -50.80 -10.34
N GLU A 138 30.18 -51.53 -11.11
CA GLU A 138 29.26 -50.92 -12.07
C GLU A 138 28.20 -50.03 -11.40
N GLN A 139 27.65 -50.46 -10.26
CA GLN A 139 26.68 -49.68 -9.50
C GLN A 139 27.33 -48.44 -8.86
N GLN A 140 28.55 -48.60 -8.35
CA GLN A 140 29.31 -47.48 -7.78
C GLN A 140 29.61 -46.42 -8.84
N GLN A 141 30.05 -46.83 -10.04
CA GLN A 141 30.28 -45.93 -11.18
C GLN A 141 28.99 -45.22 -11.62
N ARG A 142 27.85 -45.92 -11.62
CA ARG A 142 26.55 -45.33 -11.93
C ARG A 142 26.15 -44.26 -10.91
N LEU A 143 26.28 -44.52 -9.61
CA LEU A 143 25.98 -43.54 -8.56
C LEU A 143 26.91 -42.33 -8.61
N LEU A 144 28.20 -42.54 -8.89
CA LEU A 144 29.18 -41.46 -9.06
C LEU A 144 28.81 -40.55 -10.23
N ARG A 145 28.49 -41.14 -11.40
CA ARG A 145 28.07 -40.39 -12.58
C ARG A 145 26.78 -39.60 -12.34
N ASN A 146 25.79 -40.20 -11.69
CA ASN A 146 24.55 -39.51 -11.33
C ASN A 146 24.81 -38.34 -10.37
N THR A 147 25.75 -38.49 -9.43
CA THR A 147 26.11 -37.43 -8.47
C THR A 147 26.79 -36.26 -9.16
N LEU A 148 27.72 -36.51 -10.10
CA LEU A 148 28.34 -35.47 -10.91
C LEU A 148 27.30 -34.71 -11.74
N TYR A 149 26.39 -35.43 -12.39
CA TYR A 149 25.30 -34.82 -13.17
C TYR A 149 24.41 -33.89 -12.34
N GLU A 150 23.99 -34.29 -11.14
CA GLU A 150 23.19 -33.41 -10.26
C GLU A 150 23.99 -32.20 -9.77
N THR A 151 25.31 -32.31 -9.65
CA THR A 151 26.19 -31.20 -9.27
C THR A 151 26.31 -30.19 -10.40
N ASP A 152 26.49 -30.64 -11.65
CA ASP A 152 26.48 -29.78 -12.84
C ASP A 152 25.12 -29.09 -13.04
N ARG A 153 24.03 -29.82 -12.79
CA ARG A 153 22.67 -29.26 -12.83
C ARG A 153 22.47 -28.18 -11.77
N LEU A 154 22.99 -28.38 -10.56
CA LEU A 154 22.94 -27.37 -9.50
C LEU A 154 23.74 -26.12 -9.88
N ASP A 155 24.93 -26.28 -10.47
CA ASP A 155 25.73 -25.15 -10.95
C ASP A 155 24.98 -24.35 -12.03
N ALA A 156 24.36 -25.03 -12.99
CA ALA A 156 23.52 -24.40 -14.00
C ALA A 156 22.33 -23.63 -13.39
N LEU A 157 21.67 -24.19 -12.37
CA LEU A 157 20.60 -23.50 -11.64
C LEU A 157 21.12 -22.24 -10.93
N CYS A 158 22.26 -22.32 -10.26
CA CYS A 158 22.90 -21.16 -9.62
C CYS A 158 23.24 -20.06 -10.63
N ASN A 159 23.83 -20.41 -11.77
CA ASN A 159 24.16 -19.47 -12.84
C ASN A 159 22.91 -18.80 -13.42
N ASN A 160 21.85 -19.57 -13.68
CA ASN A 160 20.58 -19.02 -14.18
C ASN A 160 19.92 -18.06 -13.18
N LEU A 161 20.04 -18.33 -11.87
CA LEU A 161 19.54 -17.44 -10.82
C LEU A 161 20.34 -16.15 -10.70
N LEU A 162 21.66 -16.23 -10.85
CA LEU A 162 22.56 -15.07 -10.84
C LEU A 162 22.23 -14.11 -11.99
N VAL A 163 22.01 -14.65 -13.19
CA VAL A 163 21.58 -13.87 -14.37
C VAL A 163 20.18 -13.29 -14.17
N SER A 164 19.25 -14.05 -13.59
CA SER A 164 17.87 -13.59 -13.36
C SER A 164 17.73 -12.56 -12.22
N SER A 165 18.78 -12.38 -11.41
CA SER A 165 18.82 -11.43 -10.28
C SER A 165 19.53 -10.11 -10.63
N GLN A 166 20.10 -9.98 -11.83
CA GLN A 166 20.69 -8.75 -12.39
C GLN A 166 19.65 -7.97 -13.19
#